data_AF-A0A7V6KXG0-F1
#
_entry.id   AF-A0A7V6KXG0-F1
#
_cell.length_a   1.000
_cell.length_b   1.000
_cell.length_c   1.000
_cell.angle_alpha   90.00
_cell.angle_beta   90.00
_cell.angle_gamma   90.00
#
_symmetry.space_group_name_H-M   'P 1'
#
loop_
_entity.id
_entity.type
_entity.pdbx_description
1 polymer ?
#
loop_
_entity_poly.entity_id
_entity_poly.type
_entity_poly.pdbx_seq_one_letter_code
_entity_poly.pdbx_strand_id
1 'polypeptide(L)' 'MSKIEKTRKLLSNRIQVKGSLTDPEIVFISQQLDRLLNNHQKMIMYKKRLKSNHGLPKNQEIAV' A
#
# COMPACT_ATOMS: atom_id res chain seq x y z
N MET A 1 -2.49 -0.30 -9.16
CA MET A 1 -1.82 0.92 -8.67
C MET A 1 -2.52 2.24 -9.04
N SER A 2 -3.59 2.26 -9.85
CA SER A 2 -4.12 3.53 -10.40
C SER A 2 -4.62 4.57 -9.38
N LYS A 3 -5.14 4.17 -8.22
CA LYS A 3 -5.60 5.11 -7.17
C LYS A 3 -4.43 5.86 -6.51
N ILE A 4 -3.34 5.16 -6.19
CA ILE A 4 -2.12 5.76 -5.63
C ILE A 4 -1.54 6.77 -6.63
N GLU A 5 -1.45 6.40 -7.91
CA GLU A 5 -0.92 7.28 -8.96
C GLU A 5 -1.79 8.53 -9.17
N LYS A 6 -3.12 8.38 -9.13
CA LYS A 6 -4.06 9.51 -9.20
C LYS A 6 -3.89 10.45 -8.02
N THR A 7 -3.81 9.93 -6.79
CA THR A 7 -3.59 10.75 -5.58
C THR A 7 -2.22 11.43 -5.60
N ARG A 8 -1.17 10.75 -6.09
CA ARG A 8 0.16 11.34 -6.27
C ARG A 8 0.14 12.51 -7.26
N LYS A 9 -0.50 12.35 -8.43
CA LYS A 9 -0.65 13.44 -9.40
C LYS A 9 -1.41 14.63 -8.82
N LEU A 10 -2.50 14.36 -8.07
CA LEU A 10 -3.27 15.42 -7.41
C LEU A 10 -2.39 16.20 -6.41
N LEU A 11 -1.59 15.50 -5.61
CA LEU A 11 -0.66 16.11 -4.65
C LEU A 11 0.37 16.99 -5.35
N SER A 12 1.02 16.48 -6.40
CA SER A 12 2.01 17.24 -7.18
C SER A 12 1.41 18.51 -7.77
N ASN A 13 0.20 18.43 -8.35
CA ASN A 13 -0.49 19.58 -8.90
C ASN A 13 -0.84 20.61 -7.81
N ARG A 14 -1.28 20.15 -6.63
CA ARG A 14 -1.60 21.06 -5.52
C ARG A 14 -0.37 21.76 -4.97
N ILE A 15 0.75 21.06 -4.83
CA ILE A 15 2.04 21.64 -4.40
C ILE A 15 2.49 22.73 -5.37
N GLN A 16 2.40 22.47 -6.69
CA GLN A 16 2.74 23.47 -7.70
C GLN A 16 1.87 24.73 -7.62
N VAL A 17 0.58 24.59 -7.35
CA VAL A 17 -0.36 25.73 -7.27
C VAL A 17 -0.21 26.50 -5.96
N LYS A 18 -0.04 25.81 -4.82
CA LYS A 18 -0.05 26.44 -3.49
C LYS A 18 1.32 26.94 -3.04
N GLY A 19 2.41 26.39 -3.56
CA GLY A 19 3.78 26.81 -3.22
C GLY A 19 4.22 26.51 -1.77
N SER A 20 3.32 25.96 -0.93
CA SER A 20 3.62 25.62 0.46
C SER A 20 3.21 24.18 0.78
N LEU A 21 4.16 23.38 1.25
CA LEU A 21 3.91 21.98 1.65
C LEU A 21 3.06 21.87 2.93
N THR A 22 2.93 22.96 3.69
CA THR A 22 2.15 22.98 4.94
C THR A 22 0.70 23.43 4.72
N ASP A 23 0.30 23.72 3.47
CA ASP A 23 -1.09 24.01 3.15
C ASP A 23 -1.99 22.85 3.61
N PRO A 24 -3.10 23.12 4.34
CA PRO A 24 -3.97 22.08 4.89
C PRO A 24 -4.48 21.09 3.85
N GLU A 25 -4.71 21.53 2.60
CA GLU A 25 -5.16 20.67 1.52
C GLU A 25 -4.05 19.72 1.06
N ILE A 26 -2.81 20.21 0.96
CA ILE A 26 -1.63 19.40 0.64
C ILE A 26 -1.36 18.37 1.72
N VAL A 27 -1.44 18.79 2.99
CA VAL A 27 -1.30 17.87 4.13
C VAL A 27 -2.37 16.80 4.08
N PHE A 28 -3.64 17.18 3.86
CA PHE A 28 -4.74 16.23 3.75
C PHE A 28 -4.52 15.21 2.62
N ILE A 29 -4.15 15.67 1.41
CA ILE A 29 -3.93 14.77 0.27
C ILE A 29 -2.74 13.83 0.53
N SER A 30 -1.67 14.34 1.17
CA SER A 30 -0.50 13.53 1.55
C SER A 30 -0.90 12.40 2.50
N GLN A 31 -1.71 12.71 3.52
CA GLN A 31 -2.22 11.70 4.45
C GLN A 31 -3.09 10.64 3.76
N GLN A 32 -3.89 11.03 2.76
CA GLN A 32 -4.67 10.06 1.99
C GLN A 32 -3.76 9.14 1.16
N LEU A 33 -2.68 9.69 0.58
CA LEU A 33 -1.69 8.90 -0.15
C LEU A 33 -1.02 7.87 0.76
N ASP A 34 -0.62 8.27 1.96
CA ASP A 34 0.00 7.37 2.94
C ASP A 34 -0.95 6.24 3.37
N ARG A 35 -2.22 6.56 3.62
CA ARG A 35 -3.24 5.54 3.93
C ARG A 35 -3.38 4.51 2.81
N LEU A 36 -3.42 4.96 1.56
CA LEU A 36 -3.52 4.07 0.40
C LEU A 36 -2.27 3.19 0.23
N LEU A 37 -1.08 3.76 0.42
CA LEU A 37 0.18 3.02 0.38
C LEU A 37 0.23 1.95 1.48
N ASN A 38 -0.13 2.31 2.70
CA ASN A 38 -0.17 1.39 3.84
C ASN A 38 -1.15 0.23 3.60
N ASN A 39 -2.34 0.52 3.09
CA ASN A 39 -3.33 -0.51 2.77
C ASN A 39 -2.83 -1.43 1.65
N HIS A 40 -2.14 -0.88 0.65
CA HIS A 40 -1.54 -1.67 -0.42
C HIS A 40 -0.45 -2.60 0.12
N GLN A 41 0.43 -2.09 0.99
CA GLN A 41 1.50 -2.85 1.63
C GLN A 41 0.93 -4.02 2.46
N LYS A 42 -0.11 -3.76 3.28
CA LYS A 42 -0.81 -4.79 4.05
C LYS A 42 -1.36 -5.90 3.14
N MET A 43 -1.93 -5.52 1.99
CA MET A 43 -2.46 -6.49 1.04
C MET A 43 -1.38 -7.34 0.36
N ILE A 44 -0.23 -6.73 0.04
CA ILE A 44 0.93 -7.47 -0.47
C ILE A 44 1.41 -8.48 0.57
N MET A 45 1.55 -8.05 1.83
CA MET A 45 1.96 -8.94 2.93
C MET A 45 0.98 -10.09 3.15
N TYR A 46 -0.33 -9.81 3.12
CA TYR A 46 -1.36 -10.84 3.23
C TYR A 46 -1.25 -11.88 2.09
N LYS A 47 -1.13 -11.42 0.84
CA LYS A 47 -0.92 -12.30 -0.31
C LYS A 47 0.35 -13.14 -0.17
N LYS A 48 1.44 -12.56 0.35
CA LYS A 48 2.69 -13.27 0.61
C LYS A 48 2.49 -14.39 1.65
N ARG A 49 1.80 -14.09 2.77
CA ARG A 49 1.48 -15.09 3.81
C ARG A 49 0.62 -16.23 3.28
N LEU A 50 -0.41 -15.93 2.47
CA LEU A 50 -1.23 -16.97 1.84
C LEU A 50 -0.40 -17.90 0.96
N LYS A 51 0.55 -17.36 0.17
CA LYS A 51 1.46 -18.17 -0.64
C LYS A 51 2.40 -19.04 0.20
N SER A 52 2.86 -18.54 1.35
CA SER A 52 3.73 -19.30 2.26
C SER A 52 2.98 -20.42 3.01
N ASN A 53 1.72 -20.21 3.38
CA ASN A 53 0.92 -21.21 4.11
C ASN A 53 0.40 -22.35 3.21
N HIS A 54 0.46 -22.21 1.87
CA HIS A 54 0.19 -23.30 0.93
C HIS A 54 1.44 -24.13 0.57
N GLY A 55 2.57 -23.93 1.25
CA GLY A 55 3.66 -24.89 1.30
C GLY A 55 3.35 -26.00 2.31
N LEU A 56 2.46 -26.93 1.95
CA LEU A 56 2.25 -28.16 2.73
C LEU A 56 3.57 -28.93 2.85
N PRO A 57 3.97 -29.40 4.05
CA PRO A 57 5.01 -30.41 4.15
C PRO A 57 4.45 -31.70 3.55
N LYS A 58 4.99 -32.11 2.40
CA LYS A 58 4.83 -33.48 1.92
C LYS A 58 5.64 -34.38 2.86
N ASN A 59 4.96 -35.38 3.41
CA ASN A 59 5.50 -36.57 4.06
C ASN A 59 5.87 -36.42 5.55
N GLN A 60 4.87 -36.54 6.42
CA GLN A 60 5.04 -37.43 7.57
C GLN A 60 4.48 -38.78 7.13
N GLU A 61 5.38 -39.64 6.64
CA GLU A 61 5.09 -41.07 6.54
C GLU A 61 4.89 -41.59 7.96
N ILE A 62 3.65 -42.00 8.25
CA ILE A 62 3.31 -42.74 9.46
C ILE A 62 3.94 -44.12 9.29
N ALA A 63 5.03 -44.38 10.02
CA ALA A 63 5.52 -45.74 10.21
C ALA A 63 4.46 -46.52 10.99
N VAL A 64 3.89 -47.55 10.36
CA VAL A 64 3.13 -48.62 11.00
C VAL A 64 4.02 -49.84 11.08
#